data_AF-A0A538FE48-F1
#
_entry.id   AF-A0A538FE48-F1
#
_cell.length_a   1.000
_cell.length_b   1.000
_cell.length_c   1.000
_cell.angle_alpha   90.00
_cell.angle_beta   90.00
_cell.angle_gamma   90.00
#
_symmetry.space_group_name_H-M   'P 1'
#
loop_
_entity.id
_entity.type
_entity.pdbx_description
1 polymer ?
#
loop_
_entity_poly.entity_id
_entity_poly.type
_entity_poly.pdbx_seq_one_letter_code
_entity_poly.pdbx_strand_id
1 'polypeptide(L)' 'MTELVRESLDHCVKCTICESFCPYSAATPLFPGPKYVGPQAERFRRTGVSPDTSVDYCSGCGICT' A
#
# COMPACT_ATOMS: atom_id res chain seq x y z
N MET A 1 -12.45 -7.01 -6.54
CA MET A 1 -11.18 -7.50 -5.97
C MET A 1 -11.41 -8.93 -5.55
N THR A 2 -10.72 -9.90 -6.16
CA THR A 2 -10.85 -11.31 -5.79
C THR A 2 -10.24 -11.55 -4.42
N GLU A 3 -10.74 -12.54 -3.69
CA GLU A 3 -10.26 -12.92 -2.35
C GLU A 3 -8.76 -13.26 -2.35
N LEU A 4 -8.30 -13.89 -3.44
CA LEU A 4 -6.89 -14.23 -3.70
C LEU A 4 -5.93 -13.03 -3.62
N VAL A 5 -6.34 -11.85 -4.09
CA VAL A 5 -5.48 -10.65 -4.03
C VAL A 5 -5.31 -10.17 -2.59
N ARG A 6 -6.35 -10.32 -1.75
CA ARG A 6 -6.28 -9.93 -0.34
C ARG A 6 -5.38 -10.87 0.46
N GLU A 7 -5.48 -12.18 0.23
CA GLU A 7 -4.61 -13.18 0.87
C GLU A 7 -3.13 -12.91 0.58
N SER A 8 -2.80 -12.51 -0.66
CA SER A 8 -1.41 -12.21 -1.02
C SER A 8 -0.79 -11.08 -0.20
N LEU A 9 -1.59 -10.11 0.27
CA LEU A 9 -1.13 -8.98 1.07
C LEU A 9 -0.69 -9.39 2.48
N ASP A 10 -1.30 -10.44 3.04
CA ASP A 10 -0.94 -10.96 4.36
C ASP A 10 0.40 -11.70 4.40
N HIS A 11 0.96 -12.06 3.24
CA HIS A 11 2.31 -12.64 3.13
C HIS A 11 3.44 -11.60 3.20
N CYS A 12 3.14 -10.32 3.42
CA CYS A 12 4.17 -9.29 3.58
C CYS A 12 5.10 -9.56 4.77
N VAL A 13 6.35 -9.97 4.51
CA VAL A 13 7.40 -10.19 5.54
C VAL A 13 8.18 -8.93 5.92
N LYS A 14 7.69 -7.75 5.52
CA LYS A 14 8.29 -6.44 5.81
C LYS A 14 9.74 -6.26 5.30
N CYS A 15 10.18 -6.95 4.24
CA CYS A 15 11.55 -6.87 3.67
C CYS A 15 12.03 -5.52 3.11
N THR A 16 11.16 -4.50 3.05
CA THR A 16 11.44 -3.11 2.59
C THR A 16 11.82 -2.90 1.13
N ILE A 17 11.93 -3.94 0.30
CA ILE A 17 12.26 -3.79 -1.14
C ILE A 17 11.29 -2.83 -1.83
N CYS A 18 9.98 -3.05 -1.68
CA CYS A 18 8.97 -2.19 -2.29
C CYS A 18 9.04 -0.72 -1.83
N GLU A 19 9.45 -0.47 -0.58
CA GLU A 19 9.63 0.89 -0.05
C GLU A 19 10.84 1.57 -0.68
N SER A 20 11.96 0.86 -0.82
CA SER A 20 13.20 1.39 -1.38
C SER A 20 13.10 1.78 -2.85
N PHE A 21 12.26 1.08 -3.62
CA PHE A 21 12.13 1.31 -5.06
C PHE A 21 10.86 2.08 -5.45
N CYS A 22 9.97 2.40 -4.51
CA CYS A 22 8.79 3.18 -4.84
C CYS A 22 9.19 4.62 -5.21
N PRO A 23 8.89 5.09 -6.44
CA PRO A 23 9.25 6.44 -6.87
C PRO A 23 8.47 7.52 -6.11
N TYR A 24 7.30 7.17 -5.56
CA TYR A 24 6.40 8.13 -4.93
C TYR A 24 6.64 8.30 -3.42
N SER A 25 7.14 7.26 -2.73
CA SER A 25 7.53 7.36 -1.31
C SER A 25 8.60 8.44 -1.10
N ALA A 26 9.47 8.67 -2.10
CA ALA A 26 10.48 9.72 -2.06
C ALA A 26 9.97 11.08 -2.58
N ALA A 27 8.91 11.10 -3.38
CA ALA A 27 8.43 12.31 -4.05
C ALA A 27 7.60 13.22 -3.12
N THR A 28 6.89 12.65 -2.15
CA THR A 28 6.03 13.43 -1.24
C THR A 28 5.90 12.78 0.14
N PRO A 29 5.98 13.57 1.24
CA PRO A 29 5.75 13.06 2.59
C PRO A 29 4.27 12.71 2.86
N LEU A 30 3.36 13.09 1.96
CA LEU A 30 1.93 12.77 2.07
C LEU A 30 1.65 11.30 1.71
N PHE A 31 2.62 10.63 1.08
CA PHE A 31 2.56 9.21 0.77
C PHE A 31 3.53 8.44 1.68
N PRO A 32 3.03 7.77 2.74
CA PRO A 32 3.86 7.07 3.72
C PRO A 32 4.49 5.77 3.17
N GLY A 33 4.14 5.39 1.95
CA GLY A 33 4.76 4.29 1.22
C GLY A 33 3.86 3.08 0.99
N PRO A 34 4.20 2.22 0.01
CA PRO A 34 3.37 1.11 -0.45
C PRO A 34 3.05 0.09 0.65
N LYS A 35 3.92 -0.08 1.65
CA LYS A 35 3.68 -1.01 2.75
C LYS A 35 2.64 -0.48 3.72
N TYR A 36 2.61 0.84 3.97
CA TYR A 36 1.61 1.45 4.84
C TYR A 36 0.23 1.40 4.19
N VAL A 37 0.11 1.96 2.97
CA VAL A 37 -1.17 2.07 2.27
C VAL A 37 -1.69 0.74 1.70
N GLY A 38 -0.83 -0.28 1.57
CA GLY A 38 -1.18 -1.60 1.07
C GLY A 38 -1.44 -2.61 2.20
N PRO A 39 -0.53 -3.58 2.43
CA PRO A 39 -0.78 -4.72 3.30
C PRO A 39 -1.06 -4.36 4.77
N GLN A 40 -0.58 -3.22 5.27
CA GLN A 40 -0.91 -2.77 6.63
C GLN A 40 -2.31 -2.17 6.71
N ALA A 41 -2.64 -1.25 5.80
CA ALA A 41 -3.96 -0.60 5.77
C ALA A 41 -5.09 -1.58 5.40
N GLU A 42 -4.83 -2.58 4.56
CA GLU A 42 -5.82 -3.58 4.18
C GLU A 42 -6.41 -4.33 5.39
N ARG A 43 -5.63 -4.50 6.46
CA ARG A 43 -6.09 -5.12 7.72
C ARG A 43 -7.14 -4.29 8.45
N PHE A 44 -7.18 -2.99 8.21
CA PHE A 44 -8.15 -2.05 8.77
C PHE A 44 -9.27 -1.70 7.79
N ARG A 45 -9.30 -2.33 6.61
CA ARG A 45 -10.29 -2.05 5.60
C ARG A 45 -11.68 -2.38 6.12
N ARG A 46 -12.55 -1.37 6.09
CA ARG A 46 -13.96 -1.45 6.46
C ARG A 46 -14.83 -1.02 5.30
N THR A 47 -16.12 -1.27 5.39
CA THR A 47 -17.09 -0.72 4.45
C THR A 47 -17.19 0.80 4.65
N GLY A 48 -17.41 1.54 3.55
CA GLY A 48 -17.51 3.00 3.57
C GLY A 48 -16.25 3.73 3.09
N VAL A 49 -16.18 5.03 3.41
CA VAL A 49 -15.08 5.91 2.99
C VAL A 49 -13.87 5.67 3.89
N SER A 50 -12.68 5.53 3.28
CA SER A 50 -11.43 5.43 4.03
C SER A 50 -11.15 6.75 4.75
N PRO A 51 -10.82 6.73 6.06
CA PRO A 51 -10.31 7.91 6.74
C PRO A 51 -8.87 8.25 6.33
N ASP A 52 -8.15 7.27 5.77
CA ASP A 52 -6.81 7.45 5.22
C ASP A 52 -6.90 7.78 3.74
N THR A 53 -6.51 9.01 3.39
CA THR A 53 -6.44 9.52 2.01
C THR A 53 -5.04 9.38 1.43
N SER A 54 -4.07 8.87 2.19
CA SER A 54 -2.69 8.74 1.70
C SER A 54 -2.57 7.74 0.54
N VAL A 55 -3.47 6.76 0.47
CA VAL A 55 -3.58 5.82 -0.65
C VAL A 55 -3.86 6.51 -2.00
N ASP A 56 -4.52 7.68 -2.00
CA ASP A 56 -4.86 8.43 -3.21
C ASP A 56 -3.62 9.05 -3.88
N TYR A 57 -2.50 9.15 -3.16
CA TYR A 57 -1.21 9.55 -3.74
C TYR A 57 -0.50 8.40 -4.47
N CYS A 58 -1.04 7.18 -4.47
CA CYS A 58 -0.49 6.06 -5.24
C CYS A 58 -0.63 6.31 -6.75
N SER A 59 0.49 6.28 -7.47
CA SER A 59 0.53 6.46 -8.93
C SER A 59 0.31 5.17 -9.74
N GLY A 60 0.09 4.03 -9.09
CA GLY A 60 -0.12 2.75 -9.78
C GLY A 60 1.12 2.21 -10.51
N CYS A 61 2.33 2.60 -10.11
CA CYS A 61 3.58 2.23 -10.80
C CYS A 61 3.93 0.72 -10.80
N GLY A 62 3.31 -0.10 -9.94
CA GLY A 62 3.45 -1.56 -9.95
C GLY A 62 4.73 -2.16 -9.35
N ILE A 63 5.68 -1.34 -8.88
CA ILE A 63 6.97 -1.82 -8.31
C ILE A 63 6.79 -2.64 -7.03
N CYS A 64 5.69 -2.43 -6.31
CA CYS A 64 5.40 -3.06 -5.03
C CYS A 64 4.49 -4.30 -5.11
N THR A 65 4.14 -4.75 -6.32
CA THR A 65 3.24 -5.89 -6.57
C THR A 65 3.97 -7.22 -6.49
#